data_AF-A0A9D8SN46-F1
#
_entry.id   AF-A0A9D8SN46-F1
#
_cell.length_a   1.000
_cell.length_b   1.000
_cell.length_c   1.000
_cell.angle_alpha   90.00
_cell.angle_beta   90.00
_cell.angle_gamma   90.00
#
_symmetry.space_group_name_H-M   'P 1'
#
loop_
_entity.id
_entity.type
_entity.pdbx_description
1 polymer ?
#
loop_
_entity_poly.entity_id
_entity_poly.type
_entity_poly.pdbx_seq_one_letter_code
_entity_poly.pdbx_strand_id
1 'polypeptide(L)'
;MKLSTLYKLTYIYLALPLFLFIISWLNFGFATLYALLCGGAFYFAYPREVYEERENFGQKSLVLMAGAAILWCFFAGIGYFYYQSFDYHFRNAVFRDLINYDWPVFYPLANTPLVYYMAFWLIPASVAKFFSLFTADRHLLFMLGNYVLFCYAVFGVTLIFAHLAQALKVRGKKQILMAMVLFILFSGLDIIGYRFFRIVEQPFDYHLEWWATFIQYSSFTTGMFWVFNQFIPIALITLLVYNERKICNFGFIIALCLFFSPYPTAGVGVFMMAYAGGGFVKSADKKKFLQEDIFSVQNIIGVFGLLPLLVLYFITNSEGMDGWHNVFDFATPKRLILFMVLEFLLYVLLLFRQYRKNIFFMTASVLLVLIPFFRLDWQNNFCMRASIPALIIHAVFVMRFLFEQRHSQPVKTALLGILLAIGAVTPLTEFYRGIHFVAEAKKLNVVKDEIYTLNGAFIPMPEFGFDVNHQYTAKKYKTDIFWQYFSKKLPR
;
A
#
# COMPACT_ATOMS: atom_id res chain seq x y z
N MET A 1 1.84 -19.45 -15.76
CA MET A 1 2.59 -19.16 -14.52
C MET A 1 2.13 -20.09 -13.43
N LYS A 2 3.05 -20.85 -12.83
CA LYS A 2 2.77 -21.71 -11.68
C LYS A 2 2.55 -20.86 -10.42
N LEU A 3 1.78 -21.35 -9.45
CA LEU A 3 1.60 -20.65 -8.17
C LEU A 3 2.91 -20.48 -7.41
N SER A 4 3.81 -21.47 -7.48
CA SER A 4 5.15 -21.35 -6.89
C SER A 4 5.91 -20.17 -7.50
N THR A 5 5.80 -19.95 -8.81
CA THR A 5 6.39 -18.78 -9.47
C THR A 5 5.76 -17.47 -9.00
N LEU A 6 4.43 -17.41 -8.85
CA LEU A 6 3.73 -16.23 -8.34
C LEU A 6 4.24 -15.82 -6.96
N TYR A 7 4.27 -16.76 -6.01
CA TYR A 7 4.73 -16.48 -4.65
C TYR A 7 6.21 -16.09 -4.65
N LYS A 8 7.08 -16.82 -5.37
CA LYS A 8 8.51 -16.49 -5.49
C LYS A 8 8.75 -15.08 -6.00
N LEU A 9 8.10 -14.70 -7.11
CA LEU A 9 8.20 -13.36 -7.67
C LEU A 9 7.71 -12.28 -6.69
N THR A 10 6.68 -12.60 -5.90
CA THR A 10 6.14 -11.69 -4.88
C THR A 10 7.12 -11.47 -3.73
N TYR A 11 7.74 -12.51 -3.18
CA TYR A 11 8.78 -12.33 -2.15
C TYR A 11 9.97 -11.53 -2.71
N ILE A 12 10.41 -11.81 -3.94
CA ILE A 12 11.49 -11.05 -4.59
C ILE A 12 11.10 -9.58 -4.71
N TYR A 13 9.92 -9.29 -5.25
CA TYR A 13 9.43 -7.93 -5.45
C TYR A 13 9.41 -7.12 -4.14
N LEU A 14 8.96 -7.73 -3.04
CA LEU A 14 8.83 -7.09 -1.74
C LEU A 14 10.17 -6.99 -0.98
N ALA A 15 11.06 -7.97 -1.12
CA ALA A 15 12.31 -7.98 -0.36
C ALA A 15 13.42 -7.12 -0.99
N LEU A 16 13.45 -7.00 -2.32
CA LEU A 16 14.51 -6.30 -3.05
C LEU A 16 14.73 -4.84 -2.58
N PRO A 17 13.70 -4.00 -2.37
CA PRO A 17 13.90 -2.66 -1.84
C PRO A 17 14.60 -2.62 -0.49
N LEU A 18 14.30 -3.56 0.40
CA LEU A 18 14.91 -3.61 1.73
C LEU A 18 16.40 -3.98 1.63
N PHE A 19 16.77 -4.91 0.75
CA PHE A 19 18.18 -5.21 0.48
C PHE A 19 18.93 -3.97 -0.03
N LEU A 20 18.33 -3.24 -0.98
CA LEU A 20 18.94 -2.00 -1.48
C LEU A 20 19.12 -0.98 -0.36
N PHE A 21 18.10 -0.76 0.47
CA PHE A 21 18.19 0.14 1.61
C PHE A 21 19.32 -0.25 2.56
N ILE A 22 19.41 -1.52 2.95
CA ILE A 22 20.43 -2.03 3.87
C ILE A 22 21.85 -1.74 3.35
N ILE A 23 22.12 -2.01 2.08
CA ILE A 23 23.48 -1.81 1.51
C ILE A 23 23.82 -0.35 1.23
N SER A 24 22.80 0.51 1.06
CA SER A 24 23.02 1.89 0.64
C SER A 24 22.86 2.92 1.76
N TRP A 25 22.01 2.68 2.77
CA TRP A 25 21.85 3.57 3.91
C TRP A 25 22.77 3.26 5.08
N LEU A 26 23.04 1.98 5.35
CA LEU A 26 23.84 1.58 6.52
C LEU A 26 25.35 1.70 6.25
N ASN A 27 26.13 1.91 7.30
CA ASN A 27 27.58 1.76 7.22
C ASN A 27 27.98 0.30 6.98
N PHE A 28 29.21 0.07 6.54
CA PHE A 28 29.67 -1.24 6.06
C PHE A 28 29.41 -2.38 7.05
N GLY A 29 29.71 -2.20 8.33
CA GLY A 29 29.54 -3.26 9.34
C GLY A 29 28.08 -3.66 9.53
N PHE A 30 27.19 -2.69 9.73
CA PHE A 30 25.76 -2.97 9.86
C PHE A 30 25.15 -3.42 8.53
N ALA A 31 25.57 -2.87 7.40
CA ALA A 31 25.13 -3.31 6.07
C ALA A 31 25.38 -4.81 5.86
N THR A 32 26.59 -5.30 6.16
CA THR A 32 26.90 -6.73 6.05
C THR A 32 26.05 -7.58 6.99
N LEU A 33 25.94 -7.18 8.27
CA LEU A 33 25.13 -7.92 9.25
C LEU A 33 23.67 -8.01 8.82
N TYR A 34 23.04 -6.88 8.50
CA TYR A 34 21.63 -6.84 8.13
C TYR A 34 21.36 -7.44 6.75
N ALA A 35 22.33 -7.42 5.83
CA ALA A 35 22.20 -8.13 4.55
C ALA A 35 22.18 -9.64 4.76
N LEU A 36 23.02 -10.18 5.65
CA LEU A 36 23.00 -11.60 6.01
C LEU A 36 21.69 -11.98 6.72
N LEU A 37 21.23 -11.15 7.66
CA LEU A 37 19.94 -11.37 8.34
C LEU A 37 18.78 -11.36 7.34
N CYS A 38 18.67 -10.32 6.51
CA CYS A 38 17.63 -10.22 5.49
C CYS A 38 17.71 -11.36 4.48
N GLY A 39 18.93 -11.75 4.06
CA GLY A 39 19.20 -12.89 3.19
C GLY A 39 18.76 -14.23 3.77
N GLY A 40 19.07 -14.46 5.06
CA GLY A 40 18.64 -15.64 5.79
C GLY A 40 17.13 -15.71 5.94
N ALA A 41 16.49 -14.63 6.41
CA ALA A 41 15.04 -14.56 6.53
C ALA A 41 14.34 -14.79 5.19
N PHE A 42 14.84 -14.17 4.11
CA PHE A 42 14.35 -14.39 2.76
C PHE A 42 14.51 -15.86 2.33
N TYR A 43 15.68 -16.47 2.53
CA TYR A 43 15.96 -17.86 2.15
C TYR A 43 15.00 -18.86 2.81
N PHE A 44 14.71 -18.67 4.10
CA PHE A 44 13.78 -19.53 4.85
C PHE A 44 12.31 -19.24 4.52
N ALA A 45 11.96 -17.98 4.27
CA ALA A 45 10.60 -17.62 3.85
C ALA A 45 10.30 -18.00 2.39
N TYR A 46 11.33 -18.16 1.56
CA TYR A 46 11.18 -18.36 0.11
C TYR A 46 10.36 -19.62 -0.21
N PRO A 47 9.31 -19.52 -1.05
CA PRO A 47 8.43 -20.66 -1.34
C PRO A 47 9.15 -21.82 -2.01
N ARG A 48 9.09 -23.01 -1.41
CA ARG A 48 9.69 -24.26 -1.94
C ARG A 48 8.66 -25.29 -2.40
N GLU A 49 7.39 -25.05 -2.11
CA GLU A 49 6.30 -25.97 -2.45
C GLU A 49 6.10 -26.10 -3.96
N VAL A 50 5.77 -27.31 -4.39
CA VAL A 50 5.34 -27.61 -5.75
C VAL A 50 3.82 -27.67 -5.76
N TYR A 51 3.21 -26.85 -6.61
CA TYR A 51 1.76 -26.79 -6.80
C TYR A 51 1.36 -27.59 -8.05
N GLU A 52 0.14 -28.14 -8.03
CA GLU A 52 -0.40 -28.93 -9.14
C GLU A 52 -0.60 -28.09 -10.42
N GLU A 53 -0.54 -28.74 -11.60
CA GLU A 53 -0.67 -28.04 -12.88
C GLU A 53 -2.04 -27.37 -13.09
N ARG A 54 -3.10 -27.90 -12.48
CA ARG A 54 -4.45 -27.32 -12.54
C ARG A 54 -4.53 -25.94 -11.88
N GLU A 55 -3.56 -25.59 -11.04
CA GLU A 55 -3.52 -24.31 -10.35
C GLU A 55 -2.82 -23.20 -11.16
N ASN A 56 -2.34 -23.51 -12.36
CA ASN A 56 -1.57 -22.60 -13.20
C ASN A 56 -2.43 -21.53 -13.90
N PHE A 57 -1.84 -20.35 -14.09
CA PHE A 57 -2.40 -19.31 -14.97
C PHE A 57 -1.93 -19.50 -16.41
N GLY A 58 -2.86 -19.60 -17.36
CA GLY A 58 -2.55 -19.64 -18.79
C GLY A 58 -1.98 -18.32 -19.30
N GLN A 59 -1.16 -18.37 -20.35
CA GLN A 59 -0.49 -17.19 -20.94
C GLN A 59 -1.47 -16.08 -21.32
N LYS A 60 -2.61 -16.43 -21.93
CA LYS A 60 -3.66 -15.45 -22.30
C LYS A 60 -4.25 -14.73 -21.09
N SER A 61 -4.33 -15.38 -19.92
CA SER A 61 -4.80 -14.74 -18.68
C SER A 61 -3.74 -13.79 -18.11
N LEU A 62 -2.45 -14.12 -18.24
CA LEU A 62 -1.36 -13.25 -17.81
C LEU A 62 -1.25 -11.99 -18.67
N VAL A 63 -1.38 -12.14 -19.99
CA VAL A 63 -1.44 -10.99 -20.91
C VAL A 63 -2.62 -10.08 -20.59
N LEU A 64 -3.78 -10.66 -20.26
CA LEU A 64 -4.95 -9.91 -19.83
C LEU A 64 -4.71 -9.13 -18.53
N MET A 65 -4.10 -9.78 -17.52
CA MET A 65 -3.74 -9.12 -16.25
C MET A 65 -2.73 -7.99 -16.47
N ALA A 66 -1.68 -8.24 -17.27
CA ALA A 66 -0.69 -7.24 -17.60
C ALA A 66 -1.30 -6.05 -18.37
N GLY A 67 -2.17 -6.30 -19.34
CA GLY A 67 -2.89 -5.25 -20.07
C GLY A 67 -3.76 -4.40 -19.16
N ALA A 68 -4.52 -5.01 -18.26
CA ALA A 68 -5.32 -4.28 -17.27
C ALA A 68 -4.42 -3.47 -16.30
N ALA A 69 -3.28 -4.02 -15.89
CA ALA A 69 -2.32 -3.36 -15.03
C ALA A 69 -1.69 -2.13 -15.71
N ILE A 70 -1.32 -2.24 -16.99
CA ILE A 70 -0.82 -1.12 -17.81
C ILE A 70 -1.84 0.01 -17.83
N LEU A 71 -3.11 -0.30 -18.16
CA LEU A 71 -4.16 0.71 -18.23
C LEU A 71 -4.38 1.39 -16.88
N TRP A 72 -4.48 0.63 -15.79
CA TRP A 72 -4.73 1.19 -14.47
C TRP A 72 -3.56 2.04 -13.96
N CYS A 73 -2.32 1.60 -14.17
CA CYS A 73 -1.13 2.40 -13.84
C CYS A 73 -1.03 3.67 -14.69
N PHE A 74 -1.43 3.61 -15.96
CA PHE A 74 -1.44 4.77 -16.85
C PHE A 74 -2.44 5.82 -16.35
N PHE A 75 -3.69 5.43 -16.09
CA PHE A 75 -4.69 6.36 -15.56
C PHE A 75 -4.36 6.90 -14.17
N ALA A 76 -3.56 6.16 -13.38
CA ALA A 76 -3.06 6.64 -12.10
C ALA A 76 -2.00 7.75 -12.23
N GLY A 77 -1.47 8.03 -13.43
CA GLY A 77 -0.41 9.03 -13.62
C GLY A 77 0.99 8.54 -13.24
N ILE A 78 1.16 7.23 -13.01
CA ILE A 78 2.47 6.64 -12.72
C ILE A 78 3.36 6.78 -13.96
N GLY A 79 4.60 7.24 -13.76
CA GLY A 79 5.58 7.35 -14.83
C GLY A 79 5.49 8.61 -15.69
N TYR A 80 4.83 9.67 -15.23
CA TYR A 80 4.81 10.98 -15.92
C TYR A 80 4.02 11.03 -17.25
N PHE A 81 3.25 9.98 -17.58
CA PHE A 81 2.59 9.85 -18.89
C PHE A 81 1.17 10.43 -18.97
N TYR A 82 0.52 10.64 -17.82
CA TYR A 82 -0.88 11.03 -17.74
C TYR A 82 -1.10 12.05 -16.59
N TYR A 83 -2.35 12.46 -16.36
CA TYR A 83 -2.76 13.27 -15.22
C TYR A 83 -2.30 12.66 -13.89
N GLN A 84 -1.83 13.51 -12.99
CA GLN A 84 -1.40 13.15 -11.65
C GLN A 84 -2.26 13.86 -10.58
N SER A 85 -2.64 13.13 -9.53
CA SER A 85 -3.30 13.70 -8.36
C SER A 85 -2.34 14.59 -7.56
N PHE A 86 -2.86 15.50 -6.73
CA PHE A 86 -2.11 16.46 -5.92
C PHE A 86 -0.88 15.86 -5.21
N ASP A 87 -1.06 14.70 -4.60
CA ASP A 87 -0.05 13.91 -3.89
C ASP A 87 1.25 13.65 -4.69
N TYR A 88 1.20 13.72 -6.03
CA TYR A 88 2.36 13.52 -6.87
C TYR A 88 3.41 14.63 -6.75
N HIS A 89 3.07 15.84 -6.30
CA HIS A 89 4.06 16.88 -6.04
C HIS A 89 5.21 16.34 -5.16
N PHE A 90 4.87 15.68 -4.06
CA PHE A 90 5.85 15.13 -3.14
C PHE A 90 6.52 13.87 -3.68
N ARG A 91 5.76 13.01 -4.36
CA ARG A 91 6.26 11.72 -4.87
C ARG A 91 7.26 11.91 -5.99
N ASN A 92 7.01 12.89 -6.86
CA ASN A 92 7.94 13.29 -7.92
C ASN A 92 9.21 13.90 -7.32
N ALA A 93 9.09 14.77 -6.32
CA ALA A 93 10.24 15.33 -5.59
C ALA A 93 11.09 14.24 -4.93
N VAL A 94 10.48 13.37 -4.12
CA VAL A 94 11.17 12.23 -3.47
C VAL A 94 11.85 11.35 -4.51
N PHE A 95 11.15 10.99 -5.59
CA PHE A 95 11.71 10.11 -6.61
C PHE A 95 12.88 10.76 -7.36
N ARG A 96 12.75 12.05 -7.69
CA ARG A 96 13.81 12.84 -8.30
C ARG A 96 15.03 12.96 -7.40
N ASP A 97 14.82 13.20 -6.11
CA ASP A 97 15.90 13.33 -5.14
C ASP A 97 16.62 11.99 -4.93
N LEU A 98 15.90 10.87 -4.91
CA LEU A 98 16.50 9.53 -4.87
C LEU A 98 17.40 9.25 -6.09
N ILE A 99 17.08 9.81 -7.25
CA ILE A 99 17.91 9.67 -8.46
C ILE A 99 19.16 10.57 -8.37
N ASN A 100 18.99 11.82 -7.94
CA ASN A 100 20.00 12.87 -8.10
C ASN A 100 20.94 13.06 -6.90
N TYR A 101 20.56 12.70 -5.68
CA TYR A 101 21.41 12.79 -4.49
C TYR A 101 22.06 11.46 -4.12
N ASP A 102 23.20 11.50 -3.45
CA ASP A 102 23.84 10.31 -2.89
C ASP A 102 22.96 9.62 -1.84
N TRP A 103 23.20 8.33 -1.59
CA TRP A 103 22.45 7.53 -0.62
C TRP A 103 23.30 7.25 0.64
N PRO A 104 22.81 7.53 1.86
CA PRO A 104 21.52 8.16 2.21
C PRO A 104 21.34 9.57 1.64
N VAL A 105 20.12 9.89 1.20
CA VAL A 105 19.79 11.24 0.71
C VAL A 105 19.89 12.23 1.87
N PHE A 106 20.77 13.21 1.70
CA PHE A 106 20.95 14.34 2.60
C PHE A 106 20.71 15.64 1.85
N TYR A 107 19.93 16.54 2.46
CA TYR A 107 19.58 17.83 1.91
C TYR A 107 20.47 18.92 2.51
N PRO A 108 21.44 19.50 1.78
CA PRO A 108 22.35 20.49 2.33
C PRO A 108 21.67 21.80 2.75
N LEU A 109 20.63 22.23 2.03
CA LEU A 109 19.92 23.49 2.31
C LEU A 109 18.94 23.33 3.49
N ALA A 110 18.24 22.20 3.56
CA ALA A 110 17.39 21.86 4.69
C ALA A 110 18.20 21.38 5.92
N ASN A 111 19.47 21.02 5.71
CA ASN A 111 20.39 20.46 6.70
C ASN A 111 19.81 19.24 7.43
N THR A 112 19.22 18.30 6.69
CA THR A 112 18.57 17.11 7.25
C THR A 112 18.48 15.99 6.22
N PRO A 113 18.54 14.71 6.62
CA PRO A 113 18.33 13.59 5.71
C PRO A 113 16.85 13.35 5.38
N LEU A 114 16.62 12.71 4.23
CA LEU A 114 15.32 12.17 3.83
C LEU A 114 14.92 11.00 4.76
N VAL A 115 13.75 11.11 5.36
CA VAL A 115 13.11 10.06 6.17
C VAL A 115 11.68 9.89 5.69
N TYR A 116 11.49 8.88 4.85
CA TYR A 116 10.18 8.55 4.31
C TYR A 116 10.09 7.06 3.97
N TYR A 117 8.88 6.55 3.75
CA TYR A 117 8.62 5.18 3.29
C TYR A 117 8.94 5.02 1.79
N MET A 118 10.21 5.18 1.46
CA MET A 118 10.73 5.28 0.09
C MET A 118 10.89 3.95 -0.65
N ALA A 119 10.56 2.81 -0.01
CA ALA A 119 10.84 1.47 -0.51
C ALA A 119 10.43 1.26 -1.98
N PHE A 120 9.21 1.71 -2.34
CA PHE A 120 8.67 1.50 -3.69
C PHE A 120 9.51 2.14 -4.81
N TRP A 121 10.19 3.24 -4.50
CA TRP A 121 11.00 3.99 -5.48
C TRP A 121 12.44 3.51 -5.56
N LEU A 122 12.95 2.78 -4.56
CA LEU A 122 14.38 2.42 -4.51
C LEU A 122 14.82 1.59 -5.72
N ILE A 123 14.00 0.64 -6.16
CA ILE A 123 14.34 -0.21 -7.31
C ILE A 123 14.41 0.64 -8.59
N PRO A 124 13.34 1.36 -9.00
CA PRO A 124 13.42 2.27 -10.15
C PRO A 124 14.53 3.33 -10.06
N ALA A 125 14.70 3.94 -8.87
CA ALA A 125 15.71 4.98 -8.66
C ALA A 125 17.13 4.41 -8.78
N SER A 126 17.39 3.19 -8.30
CA SER A 126 18.70 2.55 -8.43
C SER A 126 19.09 2.31 -9.89
N VAL A 127 18.12 1.91 -10.72
CA VAL A 127 18.33 1.72 -12.16
C VAL A 127 18.67 3.06 -12.80
N ALA A 128 17.86 4.10 -12.57
CA ALA A 128 18.16 5.43 -13.13
C ALA A 128 19.51 5.98 -12.62
N LYS A 129 19.82 5.82 -11.33
CA LYS A 129 21.09 6.23 -10.74
C LYS A 129 22.28 5.47 -11.35
N PHE A 130 22.15 4.18 -11.67
CA PHE A 130 23.20 3.45 -12.40
C PHE A 130 23.52 4.11 -13.75
N PHE A 131 22.51 4.61 -14.46
CA PHE A 131 22.72 5.31 -15.73
C PHE A 131 23.36 6.69 -15.59
N SER A 132 23.41 7.28 -14.39
CA SER A 132 24.16 8.53 -14.14
C SER A 132 25.67 8.38 -14.37
N LEU A 133 26.18 7.14 -14.41
CA LEU A 133 27.57 6.84 -14.79
C LEU A 133 27.85 7.12 -16.28
N PHE A 134 26.81 7.17 -17.12
CA PHE A 134 26.94 7.35 -18.58
C PHE A 134 26.40 8.70 -19.08
N THR A 135 25.61 9.41 -18.28
CA THR A 135 25.05 10.71 -18.65
C THR A 135 24.86 11.61 -17.43
N ALA A 136 25.14 12.90 -17.60
CA ALA A 136 24.89 13.93 -16.60
C ALA A 136 23.52 14.63 -16.77
N ASP A 137 22.75 14.29 -17.80
CA ASP A 137 21.43 14.87 -18.05
C ASP A 137 20.40 14.38 -17.04
N ARG A 138 20.13 15.23 -16.03
CA ARG A 138 19.17 14.94 -14.95
C ARG A 138 17.75 14.75 -15.44
N HIS A 139 17.34 15.44 -16.52
CA HIS A 139 16.01 15.28 -17.08
C HIS A 139 15.86 13.91 -17.75
N LEU A 140 16.86 13.49 -18.53
CA LEU A 140 16.90 12.16 -19.13
C LEU A 140 16.87 11.06 -18.06
N LEU A 141 17.67 11.19 -17.00
CA LEU A 141 17.70 10.24 -15.88
C LEU A 141 16.34 10.17 -15.16
N PHE A 142 15.70 11.31 -14.94
CA PHE A 142 14.39 11.37 -14.33
C PHE A 142 13.32 10.71 -15.19
N MET A 143 13.33 10.94 -16.51
CA MET A 143 12.41 10.28 -17.43
C MET A 143 12.65 8.77 -17.50
N LEU A 144 13.92 8.33 -17.59
CA LEU A 144 14.29 6.90 -17.53
C LEU A 144 13.78 6.26 -16.24
N GLY A 145 13.99 6.93 -15.09
CA GLY A 145 13.45 6.50 -13.81
C GLY A 145 11.94 6.34 -13.86
N ASN A 146 11.22 7.28 -14.45
CA ASN A 146 9.75 7.22 -14.58
C ASN A 146 9.28 6.05 -15.48
N TYR A 147 9.99 5.74 -16.57
CA TYR A 147 9.71 4.54 -17.38
C TYR A 147 9.91 3.25 -16.56
N VAL A 148 11.01 3.15 -15.80
CA VAL A 148 11.27 1.98 -14.94
C VAL A 148 10.25 1.89 -13.81
N LEU A 149 9.86 3.03 -13.21
CA LEU A 149 8.83 3.11 -12.17
C LEU A 149 7.49 2.60 -12.67
N PHE A 150 7.11 2.98 -13.89
CA PHE A 150 5.90 2.48 -14.54
C PHE A 150 5.95 0.97 -14.74
N CYS A 151 7.03 0.43 -15.30
CA CYS A 151 7.21 -1.01 -15.48
C CYS A 151 7.18 -1.76 -14.14
N TYR A 152 7.81 -1.22 -13.10
CA TYR A 152 7.84 -1.79 -11.76
C TYR A 152 6.45 -1.80 -11.11
N ALA A 153 5.66 -0.73 -11.29
CA ALA A 153 4.28 -0.66 -10.83
C ALA A 153 3.36 -1.63 -11.58
N VAL A 154 3.45 -1.68 -12.92
CA VAL A 154 2.69 -2.62 -13.76
C VAL A 154 2.98 -4.07 -13.35
N PHE A 155 4.23 -4.40 -13.06
CA PHE A 155 4.59 -5.72 -12.58
C PHE A 155 3.94 -6.03 -11.22
N GLY A 156 4.04 -5.11 -10.25
CA GLY A 156 3.39 -5.25 -8.95
C GLY A 156 1.87 -5.43 -9.04
N VAL A 157 1.19 -4.64 -9.88
CA VAL A 157 -0.26 -4.75 -10.11
C VAL A 157 -0.64 -6.05 -10.83
N THR A 158 0.19 -6.52 -11.75
CA THR A 158 -0.01 -7.84 -12.38
C THR A 158 0.03 -8.97 -11.35
N LEU A 159 0.96 -8.89 -10.37
CA LEU A 159 1.02 -9.83 -9.25
C LEU A 159 -0.23 -9.72 -8.37
N ILE A 160 -0.74 -8.51 -8.09
CA ILE A 160 -2.00 -8.30 -7.36
C ILE A 160 -3.15 -9.02 -8.07
N PHE A 161 -3.32 -8.85 -9.38
CA PHE A 161 -4.41 -9.52 -10.11
C PHE A 161 -4.26 -11.04 -10.14
N ALA A 162 -3.04 -11.56 -10.22
CA ALA A 162 -2.79 -13.00 -10.10
C ALA A 162 -3.14 -13.52 -8.69
N HIS A 163 -2.74 -12.80 -7.65
CA HIS A 163 -3.07 -13.11 -6.26
C HIS A 163 -4.56 -13.00 -5.93
N LEU A 164 -5.24 -12.03 -6.54
CA LEU A 164 -6.69 -11.87 -6.42
C LEU A 164 -7.41 -13.04 -7.09
N ALA A 165 -7.01 -13.39 -8.32
CA ALA A 165 -7.56 -14.55 -9.02
C ALA A 165 -7.31 -15.86 -8.23
N GLN A 166 -6.16 -15.98 -7.56
CA GLN A 166 -5.87 -17.08 -6.64
C GLN A 166 -6.79 -17.07 -5.42
N ALA A 167 -6.96 -15.92 -4.75
CA ALA A 167 -7.84 -15.76 -3.59
C ALA A 167 -9.30 -16.12 -3.88
N LEU A 168 -9.73 -15.87 -5.11
CA LEU A 168 -11.06 -16.18 -5.64
C LEU A 168 -11.17 -17.58 -6.25
N LYS A 169 -10.06 -18.30 -6.38
CA LYS A 169 -9.96 -19.61 -7.07
C LYS A 169 -10.52 -19.60 -8.50
N VAL A 170 -10.34 -18.49 -9.22
CA VAL A 170 -10.78 -18.35 -10.61
C VAL A 170 -9.61 -18.53 -11.58
N ARG A 171 -9.90 -19.13 -12.74
CA ARG A 171 -8.92 -19.39 -13.81
C ARG A 171 -9.41 -18.98 -15.20
N GLY A 172 -10.73 -18.92 -15.40
CA GLY A 172 -11.31 -18.52 -16.67
C GLY A 172 -11.11 -17.03 -16.94
N LYS A 173 -10.75 -16.66 -18.18
CA LYS A 173 -10.48 -15.26 -18.56
C LYS A 173 -11.63 -14.31 -18.24
N LYS A 174 -12.88 -14.73 -18.47
CA LYS A 174 -14.07 -13.92 -18.16
C LYS A 174 -14.22 -13.67 -16.66
N GLN A 175 -13.95 -14.69 -15.83
CA GLN A 175 -13.99 -14.56 -14.37
C GLN A 175 -12.86 -13.67 -13.85
N ILE A 176 -11.64 -13.83 -14.41
CA ILE A 176 -10.48 -13.00 -14.08
C ILE A 176 -10.76 -11.55 -14.46
N LEU A 177 -11.26 -11.28 -15.68
CA LEU A 177 -11.64 -9.92 -16.10
C LEU A 177 -12.67 -9.32 -15.14
N MET A 178 -13.72 -10.07 -14.81
CA MET A 178 -14.74 -9.63 -13.88
C MET A 178 -14.15 -9.32 -12.49
N ALA A 179 -13.26 -10.18 -11.98
CA ALA A 179 -12.58 -9.95 -10.71
C ALA A 179 -11.74 -8.68 -10.71
N MET A 180 -10.99 -8.41 -11.79
CA MET A 180 -10.20 -7.18 -11.92
C MET A 180 -11.09 -5.94 -11.98
N VAL A 181 -12.17 -5.97 -12.78
CA VAL A 181 -13.13 -4.86 -12.89
C VAL A 181 -13.80 -4.60 -11.54
N LEU A 182 -14.29 -5.64 -10.86
CA LEU A 182 -14.91 -5.50 -9.55
C LEU A 182 -13.93 -4.97 -8.51
N PHE A 183 -12.65 -5.36 -8.56
CA PHE A 183 -11.63 -4.85 -7.66
C PHE A 183 -11.33 -3.37 -7.94
N ILE A 184 -11.04 -3.00 -9.19
CA ILE A 184 -10.76 -1.60 -9.57
C ILE A 184 -11.93 -0.68 -9.17
N LEU A 185 -13.17 -1.15 -9.33
CA LEU A 185 -14.38 -0.39 -9.05
C LEU A 185 -14.93 -0.56 -7.62
N PHE A 186 -14.23 -1.27 -6.73
CA PHE A 186 -14.70 -1.48 -5.35
C PHE A 186 -14.53 -0.21 -4.51
N SER A 187 -15.62 0.23 -3.85
CA SER A 187 -15.64 1.37 -2.94
C SER A 187 -16.81 1.28 -1.96
N GLY A 188 -16.76 2.10 -0.91
CA GLY A 188 -17.93 2.50 -0.14
C GLY A 188 -18.90 3.35 -0.96
N LEU A 189 -20.06 3.65 -0.38
CA LEU A 189 -21.14 4.41 -1.02
C LEU A 189 -20.94 5.93 -0.85
N ASP A 190 -19.73 6.44 -1.12
CA ASP A 190 -19.33 7.83 -0.83
C ASP A 190 -20.24 8.87 -1.48
N ILE A 191 -20.74 8.59 -2.68
CA ILE A 191 -21.64 9.50 -3.40
C ILE A 191 -22.88 9.86 -2.56
N ILE A 192 -23.40 8.94 -1.74
CA ILE A 192 -24.54 9.21 -0.86
C ILE A 192 -24.12 10.17 0.25
N GLY A 193 -22.98 9.89 0.90
CA GLY A 193 -22.44 10.73 1.95
C GLY A 193 -22.11 12.14 1.46
N TYR A 194 -21.44 12.23 0.31
CA TYR A 194 -21.10 13.48 -0.38
C TYR A 194 -22.33 14.34 -0.68
N ARG A 195 -23.42 13.73 -1.18
CA ARG A 195 -24.67 14.45 -1.47
C ARG A 195 -25.37 14.93 -0.22
N PHE A 196 -25.28 14.20 0.89
CA PHE A 196 -25.96 14.52 2.14
C PHE A 196 -25.20 15.56 3.00
N PHE A 197 -23.87 15.53 2.98
CA PHE A 197 -23.00 16.37 3.84
C PHE A 197 -22.23 17.46 3.09
N ARG A 198 -22.73 17.92 1.93
CA ARG A 198 -22.12 18.90 1.01
C ARG A 198 -21.84 20.30 1.60
N ILE A 199 -21.91 20.47 2.91
CA ILE A 199 -21.77 21.76 3.62
C ILE A 199 -20.28 22.14 3.77
N VAL A 200 -19.35 21.19 3.62
CA VAL A 200 -17.90 21.46 3.70
C VAL A 200 -17.33 21.51 2.29
N GLU A 201 -16.68 22.63 1.94
CA GLU A 201 -15.88 22.74 0.71
C GLU A 201 -14.85 21.62 0.68
N GLN A 202 -14.84 20.87 -0.42
CA GLN A 202 -13.85 19.82 -0.63
C GLN A 202 -12.57 20.49 -1.15
N PRO A 203 -11.40 20.14 -0.62
CA PRO A 203 -10.15 20.78 -1.03
C PRO A 203 -9.73 20.39 -2.44
N PHE A 204 -10.25 19.28 -2.95
CA PHE A 204 -9.91 18.78 -4.29
C PHE A 204 -11.17 18.57 -5.12
N ASP A 205 -11.17 19.17 -6.30
CA ASP A 205 -12.28 19.04 -7.24
C ASP A 205 -12.56 17.58 -7.58
N TYR A 206 -13.85 17.24 -7.47
CA TYR A 206 -14.41 15.93 -7.78
C TYR A 206 -13.85 14.77 -6.93
N HIS A 207 -13.18 15.01 -5.81
CA HIS A 207 -12.79 13.96 -4.87
C HIS A 207 -13.92 13.70 -3.85
N LEU A 208 -14.57 12.52 -3.91
CA LEU A 208 -15.81 12.29 -3.16
C LEU A 208 -15.61 11.89 -1.69
N GLU A 209 -14.48 11.26 -1.36
CA GLU A 209 -14.33 10.44 -0.15
C GLU A 209 -14.08 11.26 1.14
N TRP A 210 -13.90 12.57 1.03
CA TRP A 210 -13.74 13.51 2.16
C TRP A 210 -15.09 14.02 2.70
N TRP A 211 -16.19 13.40 2.25
CA TRP A 211 -17.54 13.70 2.72
C TRP A 211 -17.75 13.44 4.21
N ALA A 212 -16.89 12.65 4.86
CA ALA A 212 -16.89 12.41 6.30
C ALA A 212 -15.75 13.16 7.02
N THR A 213 -15.46 14.40 6.59
CA THR A 213 -14.36 15.26 7.10
C THR A 213 -13.00 14.62 6.87
N PHE A 214 -12.38 14.10 7.92
CA PHE A 214 -11.07 13.43 7.86
C PHE A 214 -11.18 11.91 8.02
N ILE A 215 -12.40 11.36 8.13
CA ILE A 215 -12.60 9.91 8.19
C ILE A 215 -12.85 9.44 6.76
N GLN A 216 -11.98 8.57 6.25
CA GLN A 216 -12.03 8.11 4.87
C GLN A 216 -11.59 6.66 4.79
N TYR A 217 -12.36 5.86 4.04
CA TYR A 217 -11.97 4.55 3.55
C TYR A 217 -11.83 4.62 2.03
N SER A 218 -10.60 4.85 1.58
CA SER A 218 -10.33 5.07 0.17
C SER A 218 -10.67 3.83 -0.67
N SER A 219 -11.36 4.06 -1.78
CA SER A 219 -11.52 3.11 -2.87
C SER A 219 -10.14 2.66 -3.36
N PHE A 220 -10.08 1.47 -3.99
CA PHE A 220 -8.82 0.97 -4.51
C PHE A 220 -8.26 1.84 -5.64
N THR A 221 -9.12 2.47 -6.43
CA THR A 221 -8.68 3.43 -7.45
C THR A 221 -8.14 4.71 -6.82
N THR A 222 -8.75 5.25 -5.76
CA THR A 222 -8.15 6.36 -5.00
C THR A 222 -6.78 5.96 -4.46
N GLY A 223 -6.69 4.79 -3.81
CA GLY A 223 -5.41 4.27 -3.29
C GLY A 223 -4.34 4.19 -4.37
N MET A 224 -4.72 3.73 -5.57
CA MET A 224 -3.84 3.66 -6.73
C MET A 224 -3.47 5.06 -7.28
N PHE A 225 -4.41 6.00 -7.35
CA PHE A 225 -4.22 7.29 -8.02
C PHE A 225 -3.56 8.36 -7.15
N TRP A 226 -3.56 8.15 -5.84
CA TRP A 226 -3.00 9.09 -4.88
C TRP A 226 -1.78 8.51 -4.19
N VAL A 227 -1.81 7.24 -3.76
CA VAL A 227 -0.80 6.63 -2.88
C VAL A 227 -0.30 5.28 -3.40
N PHE A 228 -0.08 5.14 -4.72
CA PHE A 228 0.32 3.88 -5.37
C PHE A 228 1.49 3.17 -4.67
N ASN A 229 2.47 3.96 -4.19
CA ASN A 229 3.67 3.48 -3.53
C ASN A 229 3.39 2.73 -2.23
N GLN A 230 2.24 2.97 -1.60
CA GLN A 230 1.74 2.24 -0.44
C GLN A 230 0.69 1.21 -0.86
N PHE A 231 -0.26 1.60 -1.71
CA PHE A 231 -1.39 0.74 -2.08
C PHE A 231 -0.93 -0.58 -2.74
N ILE A 232 -0.02 -0.52 -3.72
CA ILE A 232 0.46 -1.69 -4.45
C ILE A 232 1.11 -2.72 -3.51
N PRO A 233 2.15 -2.39 -2.72
CA PRO A 233 2.78 -3.38 -1.85
C PRO A 233 1.83 -3.90 -0.76
N ILE A 234 0.96 -3.06 -0.20
CA ILE A 234 0.02 -3.47 0.84
C ILE A 234 -1.06 -4.40 0.29
N ALA A 235 -1.58 -4.14 -0.91
CA ALA A 235 -2.52 -5.05 -1.56
C ALA A 235 -1.86 -6.41 -1.84
N LEU A 236 -0.61 -6.40 -2.31
CA LEU A 236 0.15 -7.60 -2.58
C LEU A 236 0.43 -8.40 -1.29
N ILE A 237 0.89 -7.74 -0.22
CA ILE A 237 1.14 -8.37 1.10
C ILE A 237 -0.16 -8.93 1.69
N THR A 238 -1.26 -8.18 1.65
CA THR A 238 -2.55 -8.62 2.20
C THR A 238 -3.03 -9.88 1.50
N LEU A 239 -2.98 -9.90 0.17
CA LEU A 239 -3.37 -11.07 -0.61
C LEU A 239 -2.38 -12.23 -0.46
N LEU A 240 -1.08 -11.97 -0.29
CA LEU A 240 -0.07 -13.00 0.01
C LEU A 240 -0.40 -13.69 1.34
N VAL A 241 -0.61 -12.91 2.42
CA VAL A 241 -0.97 -13.42 3.75
C VAL A 241 -2.28 -14.21 3.70
N TYR A 242 -3.28 -13.71 2.98
CA TYR A 242 -4.57 -14.40 2.83
C TYR A 242 -4.45 -15.74 2.08
N ASN A 243 -3.60 -15.80 1.05
CA ASN A 243 -3.43 -16.97 0.20
C ASN A 243 -2.52 -18.04 0.82
N GLU A 244 -1.32 -17.65 1.29
CA GLU A 244 -0.35 -18.61 1.83
C GLU A 244 -0.65 -19.01 3.27
N ARG A 245 -1.07 -18.05 4.12
CA ARG A 245 -1.39 -18.29 5.54
C ARG A 245 -0.27 -18.96 6.35
N LYS A 246 0.99 -18.77 5.91
CA LYS A 246 2.19 -19.32 6.54
C LYS A 246 2.61 -18.44 7.70
N ILE A 247 2.20 -18.84 8.91
CA ILE A 247 2.50 -18.13 10.16
C ILE A 247 4.02 -18.03 10.37
N CYS A 248 4.76 -19.07 9.97
CA CYS A 248 6.21 -19.07 9.98
C CYS A 248 6.87 -17.95 9.19
N ASN A 249 6.17 -17.21 8.33
CA ASN A 249 6.72 -16.09 7.56
C ASN A 249 6.24 -14.71 8.02
N PHE A 250 5.29 -14.62 8.96
CA PHE A 250 4.63 -13.37 9.31
C PHE A 250 5.58 -12.29 9.84
N GLY A 251 6.55 -12.66 10.68
CA GLY A 251 7.56 -11.74 11.22
C GLY A 251 8.48 -11.15 10.15
N PHE A 252 8.83 -11.91 9.11
CA PHE A 252 9.57 -11.36 7.97
C PHE A 252 8.68 -10.45 7.11
N ILE A 253 7.46 -10.89 6.79
CA ILE A 253 6.52 -10.12 5.96
C ILE A 253 6.13 -8.80 6.63
N ILE A 254 5.93 -8.77 7.96
CA ILE A 254 5.57 -7.53 8.66
C ILE A 254 6.71 -6.50 8.65
N ALA A 255 7.98 -6.95 8.69
CA ALA A 255 9.13 -6.06 8.51
C ALA A 255 9.18 -5.47 7.09
N LEU A 256 8.92 -6.29 6.06
CA LEU A 256 8.77 -5.79 4.69
C LEU A 256 7.62 -4.77 4.58
N CYS A 257 6.48 -5.08 5.20
CA CYS A 257 5.31 -4.21 5.24
C CYS A 257 5.65 -2.83 5.83
N LEU A 258 6.35 -2.81 6.98
CA LEU A 258 6.78 -1.58 7.67
C LEU A 258 7.63 -0.70 6.76
N PHE A 259 8.54 -1.32 6.00
CA PHE A 259 9.42 -0.57 5.10
C PHE A 259 8.66 0.11 3.95
N PHE A 260 7.61 -0.51 3.43
CA PHE A 260 6.77 0.09 2.40
C PHE A 260 5.75 1.09 2.93
N SER A 261 5.14 0.83 4.09
CA SER A 261 4.19 1.76 4.69
C SER A 261 3.91 1.46 6.17
N PRO A 262 4.28 2.38 7.09
CA PRO A 262 4.07 2.21 8.53
C PRO A 262 2.61 2.07 8.97
N TYR A 263 1.68 2.90 8.50
CA TYR A 263 0.28 2.84 8.96
C TYR A 263 -0.46 1.56 8.53
N PRO A 264 -0.44 1.13 7.26
CA PRO A 264 -0.98 -0.16 6.82
C PRO A 264 -0.37 -1.37 7.51
N THR A 265 0.88 -1.27 7.99
CA THR A 265 1.53 -2.35 8.74
C THR A 265 0.73 -2.71 10.00
N ALA A 266 0.14 -1.74 10.68
CA ALA A 266 -0.75 -2.01 11.80
C ALA A 266 -1.97 -2.85 11.38
N GLY A 267 -2.62 -2.48 10.27
CA GLY A 267 -3.76 -3.21 9.72
C GLY A 267 -3.41 -4.66 9.35
N VAL A 268 -2.33 -4.88 8.59
CA VAL A 268 -1.85 -6.23 8.21
C VAL A 268 -1.43 -7.03 9.46
N GLY A 269 -0.77 -6.39 10.42
CA GLY A 269 -0.34 -7.00 11.67
C GLY A 269 -1.50 -7.60 12.47
N VAL A 270 -2.65 -6.91 12.52
CA VAL A 270 -3.86 -7.44 13.18
C VAL A 270 -4.38 -8.70 12.50
N PHE A 271 -4.34 -8.80 11.16
CA PHE A 271 -4.68 -10.03 10.46
C PHE A 271 -3.73 -11.18 10.80
N MET A 272 -2.43 -10.92 10.81
CA MET A 272 -1.41 -11.91 11.15
C MET A 272 -1.59 -12.40 12.59
N MET A 273 -1.77 -11.48 13.54
CA MET A 273 -1.98 -11.81 14.95
C MET A 273 -3.27 -12.59 15.18
N ALA A 274 -4.40 -12.16 14.58
CA ALA A 274 -5.67 -12.86 14.70
C ALA A 274 -5.56 -14.29 14.12
N TYR A 275 -4.98 -14.43 12.92
CA TYR A 275 -4.80 -15.74 12.29
C TYR A 275 -3.88 -16.66 13.10
N ALA A 276 -2.74 -16.14 13.57
CA ALA A 276 -1.79 -16.89 14.41
C ALA A 276 -2.41 -17.30 15.76
N GLY A 277 -3.13 -16.40 16.42
CA GLY A 277 -3.84 -16.69 17.67
C GLY A 277 -4.93 -17.75 17.49
N GLY A 278 -5.72 -17.66 16.41
CA GLY A 278 -6.69 -18.69 16.05
C GLY A 278 -6.06 -20.05 15.73
N GLY A 279 -4.88 -20.06 15.11
CA GLY A 279 -4.08 -21.26 14.89
C GLY A 279 -3.56 -21.87 16.20
N PHE A 280 -3.03 -21.04 17.09
CA PHE A 280 -2.51 -21.47 18.39
C PHE A 280 -3.58 -22.12 19.26
N VAL A 281 -4.77 -21.52 19.34
CA VAL A 281 -5.90 -22.06 20.13
C VAL A 281 -6.34 -23.43 19.61
N LYS A 282 -6.26 -23.65 18.29
CA LYS A 282 -6.66 -24.91 17.64
C LYS A 282 -5.55 -25.96 17.57
N SER A 283 -4.30 -25.59 17.86
CA SER A 283 -3.18 -26.52 17.76
C SER A 283 -3.26 -27.59 18.83
N ALA A 284 -3.12 -28.86 18.42
CA ALA A 284 -3.02 -29.99 19.33
C ALA A 284 -1.70 -29.97 20.12
N ASP A 285 -0.61 -29.55 19.47
CA ASP A 285 0.71 -29.38 20.10
C ASP A 285 1.10 -27.91 20.08
N LYS A 286 0.87 -27.25 21.21
CA LYS A 286 1.18 -25.82 21.38
C LYS A 286 2.68 -25.56 21.38
N LYS A 287 3.49 -26.50 21.88
CA LYS A 287 4.95 -26.32 21.95
C LYS A 287 5.54 -26.36 20.55
N LYS A 288 5.15 -27.35 19.74
CA LYS A 288 5.57 -27.47 18.35
C LYS A 288 5.13 -26.25 17.52
N PHE A 289 3.88 -25.81 17.67
CA PHE A 289 3.39 -24.61 16.99
C PHE A 289 4.21 -23.36 17.35
N LEU A 290 4.54 -23.17 18.63
CA LEU A 290 5.40 -22.05 19.04
C LEU A 290 6.79 -22.15 18.39
N GLN A 291 7.39 -23.34 18.38
CA GLN A 291 8.76 -23.53 17.86
C GLN A 291 8.86 -23.42 16.34
N GLU A 292 7.92 -24.02 15.61
CA GLU A 292 7.98 -24.12 14.14
C GLU A 292 7.29 -22.94 13.43
N ASP A 293 6.18 -22.44 13.98
CA ASP A 293 5.41 -21.37 13.35
C ASP A 293 5.72 -20.00 13.93
N ILE A 294 5.63 -19.81 15.25
CA ILE A 294 5.79 -18.47 15.85
C ILE A 294 7.26 -18.05 15.89
N PHE A 295 8.12 -18.92 16.44
CA PHE A 295 9.56 -18.71 16.61
C PHE A 295 10.40 -19.34 15.49
N SER A 296 9.84 -19.40 14.28
CA SER A 296 10.61 -19.75 13.09
C SER A 296 11.80 -18.79 12.90
N VAL A 297 12.85 -19.24 12.23
CA VAL A 297 14.08 -18.45 12.01
C VAL A 297 13.77 -17.11 11.35
N GLN A 298 12.96 -17.11 10.29
CA GLN A 298 12.58 -15.92 9.55
C GLN A 298 11.67 -14.99 10.35
N ASN A 299 10.84 -15.50 11.26
CA ASN A 299 10.06 -14.65 12.17
C ASN A 299 10.95 -13.99 13.21
N ILE A 300 11.88 -14.73 13.81
CA ILE A 300 12.83 -14.18 14.79
C ILE A 300 13.67 -13.09 14.13
N ILE A 301 14.25 -13.35 12.96
CA ILE A 301 15.06 -12.36 12.24
C ILE A 301 14.19 -11.15 11.84
N GLY A 302 12.98 -11.37 11.36
CA GLY A 302 12.06 -10.30 10.98
C GLY A 302 11.69 -9.40 12.15
N VAL A 303 11.26 -9.97 13.28
CA VAL A 303 10.74 -9.25 14.45
C VAL A 303 11.85 -8.66 15.32
N PHE A 304 12.95 -9.37 15.54
CA PHE A 304 14.01 -8.93 16.45
C PHE A 304 15.24 -8.35 15.74
N GLY A 305 15.39 -8.59 14.43
CA GLY A 305 16.45 -8.00 13.63
C GLY A 305 15.95 -6.83 12.79
N LEU A 306 15.12 -7.11 11.79
CA LEU A 306 14.75 -6.14 10.75
C LEU A 306 13.77 -5.07 11.24
N LEU A 307 12.74 -5.45 11.99
CA LEU A 307 11.72 -4.52 12.46
C LEU A 307 12.29 -3.42 13.38
N PRO A 308 13.16 -3.72 14.38
CA PRO A 308 13.77 -2.69 15.21
C PRO A 308 14.64 -1.72 14.40
N LEU A 309 15.40 -2.20 13.41
CA LEU A 309 16.17 -1.34 12.50
C LEU A 309 15.25 -0.35 11.77
N LEU A 310 14.14 -0.83 11.23
CA LEU A 310 13.18 0.00 10.50
C LEU A 310 12.45 0.99 11.41
N VAL A 311 12.08 0.57 12.63
CA VAL A 311 11.50 1.47 13.63
C VAL A 311 12.50 2.58 14.00
N LEU A 312 13.77 2.23 14.24
CA LEU A 312 14.82 3.20 14.52
C LEU A 312 15.03 4.20 13.37
N TYR A 313 14.81 3.80 12.12
CA TYR A 313 14.82 4.71 10.98
C TYR A 313 13.58 5.61 10.96
N PHE A 314 12.36 5.05 11.01
CA PHE A 314 11.12 5.81 10.86
C PHE A 314 10.84 6.76 12.02
N ILE A 315 11.25 6.43 13.25
CA ILE A 315 11.05 7.31 14.42
C ILE A 315 11.84 8.63 14.32
N THR A 316 12.80 8.72 13.39
CA THR A 316 13.59 9.94 13.18
C THR A 316 12.84 11.00 12.37
N ASN A 317 11.73 10.66 11.71
CA ASN A 317 10.91 11.59 10.92
C ASN A 317 10.36 12.74 11.80
N SER A 318 10.25 13.95 11.24
CA SER A 318 9.94 15.15 12.01
C SER A 318 8.48 15.29 12.42
N GLU A 319 7.54 14.88 11.55
CA GLU A 319 6.10 14.85 11.83
C GLU A 319 5.77 13.64 12.70
N GLY A 320 6.31 12.46 12.37
CA GLY A 320 6.07 11.25 13.17
C GLY A 320 4.58 11.01 13.45
N MET A 321 4.26 10.48 14.63
CA MET A 321 2.88 10.47 15.13
C MET A 321 2.69 11.70 16.02
N ASP A 322 2.02 12.73 15.50
CA ASP A 322 1.85 14.06 16.14
C ASP A 322 1.04 14.01 17.45
N GLY A 323 0.37 12.89 17.74
CA GLY A 323 -0.33 12.66 19.01
C GLY A 323 -1.62 11.87 18.83
N TRP A 324 -2.32 11.60 19.94
CA TRP A 324 -3.63 10.99 19.91
C TRP A 324 -4.71 12.08 19.86
N HIS A 325 -5.53 12.07 18.81
CA HIS A 325 -6.67 12.98 18.67
C HIS A 325 -7.99 12.23 18.85
N ASN A 326 -9.00 12.87 19.44
CA ASN A 326 -10.31 12.24 19.58
C ASN A 326 -11.09 12.37 18.27
N VAL A 327 -11.68 11.27 17.78
CA VAL A 327 -12.48 11.27 16.54
C VAL A 327 -13.65 12.27 16.63
N PHE A 328 -14.20 12.45 17.84
CA PHE A 328 -15.34 13.33 18.07
C PHE A 328 -15.02 14.82 18.06
N ASP A 329 -13.74 15.20 18.01
CA ASP A 329 -13.33 16.58 17.83
C ASP A 329 -13.70 17.09 16.41
N PHE A 330 -13.96 16.19 15.46
CA PHE A 330 -14.15 16.54 14.03
C PHE A 330 -15.34 15.85 13.36
N ALA A 331 -15.80 14.72 13.91
CA ALA A 331 -16.97 13.99 13.40
C ALA A 331 -18.01 13.79 14.50
N THR A 332 -19.28 14.03 14.18
CA THR A 332 -20.36 13.69 15.12
C THR A 332 -20.57 12.17 15.17
N PRO A 333 -21.06 11.61 16.30
CA PRO A 333 -21.41 10.19 16.39
C PRO A 333 -22.35 9.74 15.26
N LYS A 334 -23.32 10.59 14.89
CA LYS A 334 -24.22 10.34 13.75
C LYS A 334 -23.46 10.19 12.43
N ARG A 335 -22.52 11.09 12.14
CA ARG A 335 -21.73 11.06 10.91
C ARG A 335 -20.81 9.84 10.88
N LEU A 336 -20.21 9.48 12.02
CA LEU A 336 -19.38 8.28 12.15
C LEU A 336 -20.16 6.99 11.92
N ILE A 337 -21.37 6.86 12.49
CA ILE A 337 -22.23 5.69 12.27
C ILE A 337 -22.63 5.61 10.79
N LEU A 338 -23.03 6.73 10.19
CA LEU A 338 -23.41 6.77 8.78
C LEU A 338 -22.22 6.44 7.86
N PHE A 339 -21.02 6.91 8.19
CA PHE A 339 -19.76 6.50 7.55
C PHE A 339 -19.59 4.98 7.60
N MET A 340 -19.63 4.36 8.77
CA MET A 340 -19.48 2.90 8.86
C MET A 340 -20.55 2.14 8.06
N VAL A 341 -21.80 2.65 8.06
CA VAL A 341 -22.90 2.07 7.27
C VAL A 341 -22.61 2.11 5.78
N LEU A 342 -22.27 3.29 5.26
CA LEU A 342 -22.07 3.49 3.83
C LEU A 342 -20.76 2.89 3.32
N GLU A 343 -19.71 2.84 4.14
CA GLU A 343 -18.41 2.36 3.69
C GLU A 343 -18.30 0.84 3.65
N PHE A 344 -18.83 0.13 4.67
CA PHE A 344 -18.61 -1.32 4.74
C PHE A 344 -19.73 -2.14 5.40
N LEU A 345 -20.48 -1.61 6.37
CA LEU A 345 -21.42 -2.44 7.13
C LEU A 345 -22.53 -3.02 6.26
N LEU A 346 -23.01 -2.31 5.22
CA LEU A 346 -24.00 -2.85 4.30
C LEU A 346 -23.50 -4.12 3.60
N TYR A 347 -22.24 -4.14 3.14
CA TYR A 347 -21.62 -5.35 2.58
C TYR A 347 -21.48 -6.44 3.64
N VAL A 348 -21.02 -6.09 4.84
CA VAL A 348 -20.84 -7.04 5.95
C VAL A 348 -22.16 -7.71 6.33
N LEU A 349 -23.24 -6.96 6.50
CA LEU A 349 -24.54 -7.48 6.92
C LEU A 349 -25.11 -8.51 5.93
N LEU A 350 -24.97 -8.27 4.63
CA LEU A 350 -25.42 -9.21 3.59
C LEU A 350 -24.64 -10.54 3.60
N LEU A 351 -23.37 -10.48 3.97
CA LEU A 351 -22.41 -11.58 3.95
C LEU A 351 -22.20 -12.26 5.31
N PHE A 352 -22.68 -11.64 6.40
CA PHE A 352 -22.36 -12.04 7.77
C PHE A 352 -22.73 -13.47 8.06
N ARG A 353 -23.95 -13.91 7.70
CA ARG A 353 -24.42 -15.27 7.98
C ARG A 353 -23.53 -16.34 7.33
N GLN A 354 -22.98 -16.04 6.16
CA GLN A 354 -22.17 -16.95 5.35
C GLN A 354 -20.72 -17.02 5.86
N TYR A 355 -20.16 -15.88 6.27
CA TYR A 355 -18.73 -15.77 6.59
C TYR A 355 -18.40 -15.44 8.06
N ARG A 356 -19.39 -15.37 8.98
CA ARG A 356 -19.17 -15.06 10.41
C ARG A 356 -18.20 -15.98 11.16
N LYS A 357 -17.92 -17.18 10.64
CA LYS A 357 -16.94 -18.12 11.22
C LYS A 357 -15.55 -17.97 10.61
N ASN A 358 -15.40 -17.17 9.55
CA ASN A 358 -14.13 -16.95 8.89
C ASN A 358 -13.35 -15.86 9.60
N ILE A 359 -12.13 -16.20 10.03
CA ILE A 359 -11.28 -15.30 10.81
C ILE A 359 -10.89 -14.04 10.04
N PHE A 360 -10.59 -14.13 8.74
CA PHE A 360 -10.26 -12.96 7.93
C PHE A 360 -11.47 -12.02 7.78
N PHE A 361 -12.66 -12.56 7.50
CA PHE A 361 -13.86 -11.74 7.37
C PHE A 361 -14.22 -11.01 8.68
N MET A 362 -14.14 -11.72 9.81
CA MET A 362 -14.44 -11.14 11.12
C MET A 362 -13.38 -10.13 11.54
N THR A 363 -12.09 -10.43 11.37
CA THR A 363 -11.01 -9.47 11.64
C THR A 363 -11.16 -8.22 10.80
N ALA A 364 -11.44 -8.35 9.50
CA ALA A 364 -11.69 -7.20 8.62
C ALA A 364 -12.87 -6.35 9.11
N SER A 365 -13.97 -6.99 9.51
CA SER A 365 -15.16 -6.29 10.02
C SER A 365 -14.87 -5.53 11.31
N VAL A 366 -14.19 -6.16 12.28
CA VAL A 366 -13.84 -5.54 13.55
C VAL A 366 -12.84 -4.40 13.33
N LEU A 367 -11.83 -4.60 12.49
CA LEU A 367 -10.84 -3.58 12.17
C LEU A 367 -11.49 -2.32 11.60
N LEU A 368 -12.43 -2.45 10.65
CA LEU A 368 -13.13 -1.30 10.06
C LEU A 368 -14.12 -0.60 11.02
N VAL A 369 -14.56 -1.26 12.10
CA VAL A 369 -15.28 -0.57 13.19
C VAL A 369 -14.30 0.21 14.06
N LEU A 370 -13.15 -0.37 14.36
CA LEU A 370 -12.20 0.18 15.35
C LEU A 370 -11.33 1.31 14.80
N ILE A 371 -10.85 1.20 13.56
CA ILE A 371 -9.90 2.15 12.94
C ILE A 371 -10.30 3.63 13.09
N PRO A 372 -11.55 4.06 12.85
CA PRO A 372 -11.90 5.47 12.88
C PRO A 372 -11.71 6.12 14.26
N PHE A 373 -11.65 5.32 15.33
CA PHE A 373 -11.42 5.80 16.69
C PHE A 373 -9.95 6.09 17.00
N PHE A 374 -9.02 5.71 16.11
CA PHE A 374 -7.58 5.96 16.27
C PHE A 374 -7.15 7.03 15.26
N ARG A 375 -6.92 8.25 15.74
CA ARG A 375 -6.31 9.32 14.94
C ARG A 375 -4.94 9.66 15.50
N LEU A 376 -3.92 9.42 14.69
CA LEU A 376 -2.51 9.51 15.07
C LEU A 376 -1.79 10.74 14.45
N ASP A 377 -2.49 11.45 13.56
CA ASP A 377 -1.98 12.59 12.83
C ASP A 377 -3.12 13.56 12.44
N TRP A 378 -2.75 14.80 12.08
CA TRP A 378 -3.69 15.85 11.71
C TRP A 378 -4.51 15.53 10.46
N GLN A 379 -3.98 14.75 9.52
CA GLN A 379 -4.70 14.40 8.29
C GLN A 379 -5.46 13.07 8.41
N ASN A 380 -5.38 12.41 9.57
CA ASN A 380 -5.96 11.10 9.85
C ASN A 380 -5.52 10.01 8.83
N ASN A 381 -4.25 10.05 8.44
CA ASN A 381 -3.62 9.05 7.58
C ASN A 381 -3.74 7.65 8.16
N PHE A 382 -3.72 7.48 9.49
CA PHE A 382 -3.96 6.16 10.06
C PHE A 382 -5.27 5.54 9.59
N CYS A 383 -6.39 6.28 9.61
CA CYS A 383 -7.69 5.78 9.17
C CYS A 383 -7.69 5.36 7.70
N MET A 384 -7.13 6.21 6.84
CA MET A 384 -7.05 5.96 5.40
C MET A 384 -6.16 4.77 5.04
N ARG A 385 -5.01 4.63 5.73
CA ARG A 385 -3.96 3.69 5.33
C ARG A 385 -4.07 2.35 6.06
N ALA A 386 -4.38 2.35 7.36
CA ALA A 386 -4.54 1.11 8.14
C ALA A 386 -5.77 0.27 7.71
N SER A 387 -6.75 0.87 7.05
CA SER A 387 -7.97 0.22 6.58
C SER A 387 -7.80 -0.57 5.27
N ILE A 388 -6.78 -0.25 4.46
CA ILE A 388 -6.53 -0.87 3.14
C ILE A 388 -6.60 -2.42 3.20
N PRO A 389 -5.90 -3.11 4.13
CA PRO A 389 -5.95 -4.56 4.20
C PRO A 389 -7.36 -5.10 4.44
N ALA A 390 -8.14 -4.47 5.33
CA ALA A 390 -9.49 -4.94 5.65
C ALA A 390 -10.47 -4.71 4.51
N LEU A 391 -10.37 -3.58 3.80
CA LEU A 391 -11.16 -3.32 2.61
C LEU A 391 -10.88 -4.36 1.52
N ILE A 392 -9.61 -4.72 1.28
CA ILE A 392 -9.22 -5.76 0.32
C ILE A 392 -9.82 -7.12 0.69
N ILE A 393 -9.75 -7.51 1.96
CA ILE A 393 -10.33 -8.77 2.43
C ILE A 393 -11.86 -8.77 2.23
N HIS A 394 -12.55 -7.69 2.55
CA HIS A 394 -13.99 -7.56 2.29
C HIS A 394 -14.33 -7.66 0.81
N ALA A 395 -13.59 -6.97 -0.06
CA ALA A 395 -13.76 -7.05 -1.51
C ALA A 395 -13.60 -8.50 -2.00
N VAL A 396 -12.60 -9.24 -1.48
CA VAL A 396 -12.43 -10.68 -1.77
C VAL A 396 -13.68 -11.45 -1.37
N PHE A 397 -14.24 -11.26 -0.17
CA PHE A 397 -15.45 -11.99 0.25
C PHE A 397 -16.70 -11.62 -0.55
N VAL A 398 -16.87 -10.34 -0.91
CA VAL A 398 -17.94 -9.91 -1.82
C VAL A 398 -17.82 -10.61 -3.17
N MET A 399 -16.64 -10.59 -3.78
CA MET A 399 -16.42 -11.24 -5.08
C MET A 399 -16.55 -12.77 -5.00
N ARG A 400 -16.07 -13.41 -3.92
CA ARG A 400 -16.27 -14.86 -3.70
C ARG A 400 -17.75 -15.21 -3.65
N PHE A 401 -18.54 -14.43 -2.92
CA PHE A 401 -19.99 -14.63 -2.88
C PHE A 401 -20.62 -14.52 -4.28
N LEU A 402 -20.25 -13.52 -5.06
CA LEU A 402 -20.76 -13.33 -6.42
C LEU A 402 -20.34 -14.44 -7.39
N PHE A 403 -19.17 -15.05 -7.22
CA PHE A 403 -18.73 -16.17 -8.07
C PHE A 403 -19.30 -17.52 -7.63
N GLU A 404 -19.43 -17.76 -6.33
CA GLU A 404 -19.80 -19.07 -5.78
C GLU A 404 -21.32 -19.20 -5.50
N GLN A 405 -22.01 -18.11 -5.14
CA GLN A 405 -23.38 -18.16 -4.57
C GLN A 405 -24.41 -17.33 -5.35
N ARG A 406 -24.04 -16.73 -6.49
CA ARG A 406 -24.94 -15.78 -7.17
C ARG A 406 -26.30 -16.36 -7.56
N HIS A 407 -26.32 -17.63 -7.97
CA HIS A 407 -27.53 -18.33 -8.43
C HIS A 407 -28.35 -18.88 -7.28
N SER A 408 -27.71 -19.24 -6.15
CA SER A 408 -28.39 -19.78 -4.97
C SER A 408 -29.03 -18.69 -4.11
N GLN A 409 -28.53 -17.45 -4.16
CA GLN A 409 -29.03 -16.33 -3.37
C GLN A 409 -29.28 -15.07 -4.22
N PRO A 410 -30.21 -15.13 -5.20
CA PRO A 410 -30.38 -14.08 -6.21
C PRO A 410 -30.74 -12.71 -5.63
N VAL A 411 -31.54 -12.65 -4.55
CA VAL A 411 -31.88 -11.39 -3.88
C VAL A 411 -30.63 -10.72 -3.30
N LYS A 412 -29.79 -11.47 -2.58
CA LYS A 412 -28.55 -10.91 -2.03
C LYS A 412 -27.57 -10.50 -3.13
N THR A 413 -27.50 -11.26 -4.22
CA THR A 413 -26.72 -10.92 -5.41
C THR A 413 -27.18 -9.59 -6.01
N ALA A 414 -28.49 -9.41 -6.18
CA ALA A 414 -29.06 -8.17 -6.70
C ALA A 414 -28.75 -6.98 -5.79
N LEU A 415 -28.92 -7.14 -4.47
CA LEU A 415 -28.57 -6.11 -3.48
C LEU A 415 -27.08 -5.76 -3.52
N LEU A 416 -26.19 -6.75 -3.54
CA LEU A 416 -24.75 -6.51 -3.68
C LEU A 416 -24.42 -5.82 -5.01
N GLY A 417 -25.08 -6.21 -6.10
CA GLY A 417 -24.93 -5.56 -7.40
C GLY A 417 -25.31 -4.08 -7.36
N ILE A 418 -26.40 -3.72 -6.68
CA ILE A 418 -26.82 -2.33 -6.47
C ILE A 418 -25.78 -1.58 -5.63
N LEU A 419 -25.35 -2.15 -4.50
CA LEU A 419 -24.34 -1.51 -3.64
C LEU A 419 -23.02 -1.29 -4.39
N LEU A 420 -22.57 -2.27 -5.18
CA LEU A 420 -21.36 -2.14 -6.01
C LEU A 420 -21.53 -1.11 -7.12
N ALA A 421 -22.71 -1.00 -7.74
CA ALA A 421 -22.97 0.01 -8.75
C ALA A 421 -22.95 1.44 -8.17
N ILE A 422 -23.51 1.63 -6.97
CA ILE A 422 -23.46 2.91 -6.25
C ILE A 422 -22.01 3.22 -5.82
N GLY A 423 -21.31 2.25 -5.23
CA GLY A 423 -19.93 2.42 -4.80
C GLY A 423 -18.98 2.70 -5.97
N ALA A 424 -19.20 2.10 -7.14
CA ALA A 424 -18.39 2.32 -8.34
C ALA A 424 -18.36 3.78 -8.80
N VAL A 425 -19.30 4.64 -8.36
CA VAL A 425 -19.28 6.08 -8.67
C VAL A 425 -17.99 6.73 -8.17
N THR A 426 -17.47 6.34 -7.00
CA THR A 426 -16.23 6.88 -6.44
C THR A 426 -15.01 6.65 -7.36
N PRO A 427 -14.62 5.39 -7.68
CA PRO A 427 -13.50 5.14 -8.58
C PRO A 427 -13.75 5.69 -9.99
N LEU A 428 -14.99 5.66 -10.51
CA LEU A 428 -15.32 6.29 -11.80
C LEU A 428 -15.09 7.80 -11.79
N THR A 429 -15.34 8.47 -10.65
CA THR A 429 -15.06 9.90 -10.51
C THR A 429 -13.56 10.17 -10.50
N GLU A 430 -12.75 9.30 -9.91
CA GLU A 430 -11.28 9.38 -10.00
C GLU A 430 -10.78 9.25 -11.46
N PHE A 431 -11.34 8.33 -12.25
CA PHE A 431 -11.06 8.28 -13.70
C PHE A 431 -11.53 9.55 -14.41
N TYR A 432 -12.72 10.06 -14.07
CA TYR A 432 -13.25 11.30 -14.65
C TYR A 432 -12.35 12.51 -14.37
N ARG A 433 -11.78 12.64 -13.17
CA ARG A 433 -10.84 13.72 -12.82
C ARG A 433 -9.69 13.79 -13.81
N GLY A 434 -9.03 12.66 -14.07
CA GLY A 434 -7.95 12.60 -15.05
C GLY A 434 -8.39 13.01 -16.45
N ILE A 435 -9.54 12.50 -16.90
CA ILE A 435 -10.09 12.84 -18.23
C ILE A 435 -10.42 14.33 -18.33
N HIS A 436 -11.05 14.90 -17.31
CA HIS A 436 -11.42 16.31 -17.23
C HIS A 436 -10.20 17.22 -17.36
N PHE A 437 -9.21 17.04 -16.49
CA PHE A 437 -8.02 17.91 -16.49
C PHE A 437 -7.15 17.76 -17.73
N VAL A 438 -7.09 16.55 -18.32
CA VAL A 438 -6.40 16.32 -19.61
C VAL A 438 -7.12 17.02 -20.75
N ALA A 439 -8.46 16.94 -20.79
CA ALA A 439 -9.26 17.60 -21.81
C ALA A 439 -9.15 19.13 -21.70
N GLU A 440 -9.23 19.67 -20.49
CA GLU A 440 -9.07 21.09 -20.20
C GLU A 440 -7.67 21.60 -20.60
N ALA A 441 -6.62 20.87 -20.23
CA ALA A 441 -5.24 21.24 -20.56
C ALA A 441 -4.84 20.94 -22.01
N LYS A 442 -5.67 20.20 -22.77
CA LYS A 442 -5.39 19.71 -24.14
C LYS A 442 -4.06 18.96 -24.28
N LYS A 443 -3.61 18.28 -23.20
CA LYS A 443 -2.39 17.47 -23.16
C LYS A 443 -2.54 16.32 -22.18
N LEU A 444 -1.92 15.18 -22.47
CA LEU A 444 -2.02 13.98 -21.61
C LEU A 444 -1.21 14.11 -20.31
N ASN A 445 0.02 14.63 -20.40
CA ASN A 445 0.97 14.74 -19.30
C ASN A 445 0.69 15.94 -18.39
N VAL A 446 -0.48 15.98 -17.78
CA VAL A 446 -0.85 16.96 -16.74
C VAL A 446 -0.25 16.52 -15.40
N VAL A 447 1.06 16.72 -15.27
CA VAL A 447 1.84 16.28 -14.11
C VAL A 447 1.79 17.29 -12.96
N LYS A 448 1.94 16.80 -11.74
CA LYS A 448 1.98 17.62 -10.51
C LYS A 448 3.41 17.70 -10.01
N ASP A 449 4.09 18.81 -10.32
CA ASP A 449 5.54 18.94 -10.12
C ASP A 449 5.99 20.33 -9.63
N GLU A 450 5.10 21.08 -9.00
CA GLU A 450 5.43 22.39 -8.40
C GLU A 450 6.47 22.28 -7.27
N ILE A 451 6.51 21.16 -6.54
CA ILE A 451 7.60 20.84 -5.63
C ILE A 451 8.66 20.06 -6.42
N TYR A 452 9.74 20.75 -6.81
CA TYR A 452 10.78 20.12 -7.61
C TYR A 452 11.75 19.24 -6.79
N THR A 453 12.08 19.64 -5.57
CA THR A 453 13.02 18.95 -4.67
C THR A 453 12.63 19.27 -3.23
N LEU A 454 12.98 18.40 -2.29
CA LEU A 454 12.81 18.64 -0.86
C LEU A 454 14.05 19.34 -0.23
N ASN A 455 15.05 19.70 -1.05
CA ASN A 455 16.23 20.42 -0.58
C ASN A 455 15.99 21.94 -0.46
N GLY A 456 15.16 22.36 0.49
CA GLY A 456 14.92 23.78 0.76
C GLY A 456 14.78 24.04 2.25
N ALA A 457 15.05 25.27 2.71
CA ALA A 457 14.84 25.62 4.12
C ALA A 457 13.35 25.73 4.50
N PHE A 458 12.52 26.12 3.53
CA PHE A 458 11.06 26.16 3.62
C PHE A 458 10.51 25.87 2.23
N ILE A 459 9.60 24.91 2.13
CA ILE A 459 8.99 24.52 0.87
C ILE A 459 7.47 24.60 1.07
N PRO A 460 6.80 25.64 0.55
CA PRO A 460 5.37 25.80 0.74
C PRO A 460 4.63 24.68 0.02
N MET A 461 3.72 24.03 0.75
CA MET A 461 2.80 23.08 0.15
C MET A 461 1.91 23.82 -0.86
N PRO A 462 1.78 23.34 -2.11
CA PRO A 462 0.76 23.84 -3.03
C PRO A 462 -0.61 23.76 -2.35
N GLU A 463 -1.49 24.73 -2.61
CA GLU A 463 -2.85 24.85 -2.05
C GLU A 463 -2.93 25.21 -0.54
N PHE A 464 -2.07 24.66 0.32
CA PHE A 464 -2.16 24.83 1.79
C PHE A 464 -1.11 25.75 2.43
N GLY A 465 0.01 26.00 1.75
CA GLY A 465 1.01 27.02 2.12
C GLY A 465 1.93 26.71 3.31
N PHE A 466 1.70 25.63 4.08
CA PHE A 466 2.61 25.22 5.16
C PHE A 466 3.86 24.50 4.65
N ASP A 467 4.94 24.47 5.43
CA ASP A 467 6.20 23.83 5.02
C ASP A 467 6.02 22.32 4.87
N VAL A 468 6.49 21.71 3.79
CA VAL A 468 6.33 20.26 3.56
C VAL A 468 7.49 19.45 4.15
N ASN A 469 8.63 20.07 4.42
CA ASN A 469 9.85 19.35 4.79
C ASN A 469 9.69 18.45 6.01
N HIS A 470 8.91 18.88 6.99
CA HIS A 470 8.70 18.13 8.24
C HIS A 470 8.09 16.74 8.01
N GLN A 471 7.31 16.55 6.93
CA GLN A 471 6.69 15.25 6.62
C GLN A 471 7.70 14.23 6.04
N TYR A 472 8.82 14.70 5.49
CA TYR A 472 9.75 13.88 4.70
C TYR A 472 11.18 13.87 5.25
N THR A 473 11.49 14.60 6.32
CA THR A 473 12.87 14.77 6.80
C THR A 473 13.03 14.45 8.28
N ALA A 474 14.28 14.25 8.72
CA ALA A 474 14.57 13.92 10.11
C ALA A 474 14.50 15.13 11.05
N LYS A 475 14.05 14.91 12.29
CA LYS A 475 13.91 15.96 13.31
C LYS A 475 15.24 16.39 13.91
N LYS A 476 16.03 15.42 14.37
CA LYS A 476 17.29 15.64 15.09
C LYS A 476 18.32 14.58 14.72
N TYR A 477 18.61 14.47 13.42
CA TYR A 477 19.52 13.43 12.90
C TYR A 477 20.90 13.42 13.58
N LYS A 478 21.37 14.55 14.11
CA LYS A 478 22.64 14.63 14.85
C LYS A 478 22.63 13.90 16.19
N THR A 479 21.46 13.65 16.78
CA THR A 479 21.27 12.95 18.08
C THR A 479 20.62 11.58 17.95
N ASP A 480 19.95 11.32 16.83
CA ASP A 480 19.19 10.08 16.63
C ASP A 480 20.11 8.87 16.45
N ILE A 481 19.78 7.78 17.16
CA ILE A 481 20.60 6.54 17.19
C ILE A 481 20.87 5.99 15.79
N PHE A 482 19.86 5.98 14.91
CA PHE A 482 20.00 5.48 13.55
C PHE A 482 21.08 6.25 12.77
N TRP A 483 21.01 7.57 12.78
CA TRP A 483 21.91 8.44 12.02
C TRP A 483 23.32 8.55 12.63
N GLN A 484 23.45 8.38 13.95
CA GLN A 484 24.75 8.38 14.61
C GLN A 484 25.54 7.08 14.43
N TYR A 485 24.86 5.93 14.50
CA TYR A 485 25.52 4.62 14.63
C TYR A 485 25.28 3.69 13.44
N PHE A 486 24.09 3.68 12.85
CA PHE A 486 23.71 2.71 11.83
C PHE A 486 23.98 3.22 10.42
N SER A 487 23.68 4.49 10.14
CA SER A 487 23.81 5.04 8.80
C SER A 487 25.26 5.22 8.36
N LYS A 488 25.48 5.40 7.06
CA LYS A 488 26.72 6.02 6.55
C LYS A 488 26.88 7.41 7.16
N LYS A 489 28.14 7.87 7.27
CA LYS A 489 28.45 9.19 7.85
C LYS A 489 27.82 10.29 6.99
N LEU A 490 26.95 11.08 7.61
CA LEU A 490 26.39 12.29 7.05
C LEU A 490 27.24 13.52 7.40
N PRO A 491 27.10 14.64 6.66
CA PRO A 491 27.71 15.91 7.03
C PRO A 491 27.35 16.31 8.47
N ARG A 492 28.35 16.79 9.22
CA ARG A 492 28.20 17.23 10.61
C ARG A 492 27.88 18.70 10.73
#